data_AF-A0A956BFC8-F1
#
_entry.id   AF-A0A956BFC8-F1
#
_cell.length_a   1.000
_cell.length_b   1.000
_cell.length_c   1.000
_cell.angle_alpha   90.00
_cell.angle_beta   90.00
_cell.angle_gamma   90.00
#
_symmetry.space_group_name_H-M   'P 1'
#
loop_
_entity.id
_entity.type
_entity.pdbx_description
1 polymer ?
#
loop_
_entity_poly.entity_id
_entity_poly.type
_entity_poly.pdbx_seq_one_letter_code
_entity_poly.pdbx_strand_id
1 'polypeptide(L)'
;GPDETPRLPSEAVCGSCHDVEDPTLCTDCHLAGSDGRLIQHFDGDRLTPPQQLRPADHDESWAMTHGSRIAADATPCFVCHQERECVGCHTDGNFASSPHPPGFLSIHGPAARSMQTECSSCHSAQNFCADCHLDVGVSDIERTLGAGLPSHHPPGWVSEAGGRHAAEAQFNIMACATCHQEDTCAQCHVEVNPHGAEFYERCGRLLRTSPSLCAQCHESNETSLSLRCR
;
A
#
# COMPACT_ATOMS: atom_id res chain seq x y z
N GLY A 1 14.11 14.45 37.68
CA GLY A 1 13.59 13.38 38.55
C GLY A 1 13.52 12.10 37.75
N PRO A 2 13.36 10.92 38.36
CA PRO A 2 13.27 9.69 37.60
C PRO A 2 11.92 9.66 36.86
N ASP A 3 12.01 9.80 35.54
CA ASP A 3 11.18 9.14 34.55
C ASP A 3 9.64 9.27 34.68
N GLU A 4 9.12 10.44 34.30
CA GLU A 4 7.70 10.67 34.07
C GLU A 4 7.30 10.40 32.61
N THR A 5 7.92 9.44 31.92
CA THR A 5 7.33 8.92 30.67
C THR A 5 5.93 8.39 30.98
N PRO A 6 4.89 8.68 30.19
CA PRO A 6 3.58 8.09 30.36
C PRO A 6 3.68 6.57 30.19
N ARG A 7 3.73 5.86 31.30
CA ARG A 7 3.72 4.40 31.32
C ARG A 7 2.27 3.97 31.36
N LEU A 8 1.78 3.48 30.23
CA LEU A 8 0.57 2.67 30.23
C LEU A 8 0.76 1.50 31.22
N PRO A 9 -0.31 0.99 31.86
CA PRO A 9 -0.23 -0.20 32.70
C PRO A 9 0.47 -1.34 31.94
N SER A 10 1.30 -2.12 32.65
CA SER A 10 1.92 -3.30 32.02
C SER A 10 0.86 -4.35 31.71
N GLU A 11 1.11 -5.16 30.69
CA GLU A 11 0.27 -6.32 30.34
C GLU A 11 -0.03 -7.19 31.57
N ALA A 12 0.94 -7.38 32.46
CA ALA A 12 0.77 -8.13 33.70
C ALA A 12 -0.34 -7.58 34.63
N VAL A 13 -0.62 -6.27 34.60
CA VAL A 13 -1.72 -5.67 35.36
C VAL A 13 -3.06 -6.14 34.77
N CYS A 14 -3.20 -6.13 33.45
CA CYS A 14 -4.41 -6.57 32.75
C CYS A 14 -4.59 -8.09 32.84
N GLY A 15 -3.49 -8.81 32.68
CA GLY A 15 -3.36 -10.27 32.81
C GLY A 15 -3.69 -10.83 34.20
N SER A 16 -3.80 -9.96 35.21
CA SER A 16 -4.29 -10.36 36.54
C SER A 16 -5.80 -10.64 36.56
N CYS A 17 -6.55 -10.15 35.56
CA CYS A 17 -7.99 -10.35 35.43
C CYS A 17 -8.42 -10.92 34.07
N HIS A 18 -7.64 -10.70 33.01
CA HIS A 18 -7.93 -11.16 31.66
C HIS A 18 -6.90 -12.18 31.20
N ASP A 19 -7.32 -13.11 30.34
CA ASP A 19 -6.39 -14.04 29.68
C ASP A 19 -5.65 -13.31 28.56
N VAL A 20 -4.32 -13.25 28.66
CA VAL A 20 -3.42 -12.46 27.79
C VAL A 20 -2.43 -13.35 27.03
N GLU A 21 -2.72 -14.64 26.88
CA GLU A 21 -1.77 -15.61 26.30
C GLU A 21 -1.50 -15.44 24.79
N ASP A 22 -2.30 -14.65 24.07
CA ASP A 22 -2.10 -14.40 22.63
C ASP A 22 -1.33 -13.08 22.38
N PRO A 23 -0.03 -13.13 22.05
CA PRO A 23 0.80 -11.94 21.83
C PRO A 23 0.49 -11.23 20.50
N THR A 24 -0.48 -11.71 19.71
CA THR A 24 -0.88 -11.09 18.44
C THR A 24 -2.07 -10.14 18.57
N LEU A 25 -2.78 -10.16 19.71
CA LEU A 25 -3.97 -9.34 19.98
C LEU A 25 -3.63 -8.02 20.69
N CYS A 26 -2.55 -7.37 20.27
CA CYS A 26 -2.01 -6.18 20.93
C CYS A 26 -3.03 -5.01 20.98
N THR A 27 -3.91 -4.92 19.99
CA THR A 27 -4.93 -3.86 19.87
C THR A 27 -6.04 -3.95 20.90
N ASP A 28 -6.15 -5.07 21.62
CA ASP A 28 -7.14 -5.24 22.69
C ASP A 28 -6.76 -4.40 23.92
N CYS A 29 -5.46 -4.17 24.12
CA CYS A 29 -4.93 -3.38 25.23
C CYS A 29 -4.35 -2.02 24.78
N HIS A 30 -3.85 -1.93 23.55
CA HIS A 30 -3.18 -0.74 23.03
C HIS A 30 -4.03 -0.03 21.98
N LEU A 31 -4.05 1.29 22.04
CA LEU A 31 -4.69 2.10 21.02
C LEU A 31 -4.00 1.88 19.67
N ALA A 32 -4.79 1.65 18.63
CA ALA A 32 -4.34 1.61 17.26
C ALA A 32 -4.70 2.92 16.52
N GLY A 33 -3.84 3.33 15.60
CA GLY A 33 -4.12 4.37 14.63
C GLY A 33 -5.15 3.90 13.59
N SER A 34 -5.57 4.81 12.72
CA SER A 34 -6.48 4.51 11.60
C SER A 34 -5.90 3.51 10.58
N ASP A 35 -4.59 3.30 10.62
CA ASP A 35 -3.83 2.35 9.81
C ASP A 35 -3.68 0.97 10.48
N GLY A 36 -4.34 0.75 11.62
CA GLY A 36 -4.31 -0.52 12.37
C GLY A 36 -3.02 -0.73 13.18
N ARG A 37 -2.09 0.22 13.17
CA ARG A 37 -0.81 0.14 13.87
C ARG A 37 -0.93 0.65 15.30
N LEU A 38 -0.13 0.12 16.22
CA LEU A 38 -0.12 0.62 17.58
C LEU A 38 0.35 2.09 17.63
N ILE A 39 -0.38 2.91 18.38
CA ILE A 39 0.01 4.29 18.66
C ILE A 39 1.28 4.26 19.52
N GLN A 40 2.38 4.75 18.96
CA GLN A 40 3.65 4.89 19.67
C GLN A 40 3.85 6.27 20.31
N HIS A 41 2.96 7.24 20.04
CA HIS A 41 3.04 8.59 20.58
C HIS A 41 1.68 8.98 21.12
N PHE A 42 1.59 9.27 22.42
CA PHE A 42 0.34 9.62 23.08
C PHE A 42 0.52 10.92 23.85
N ASP A 43 -0.35 11.89 23.57
CA ASP A 43 -0.30 13.25 24.13
C ASP A 43 1.06 13.96 23.98
N GLY A 44 1.75 13.70 22.86
CA GLY A 44 3.08 14.27 22.56
C GLY A 44 4.26 13.47 23.09
N ASP A 45 4.03 12.52 23.99
CA ASP A 45 5.08 11.68 24.56
C ASP A 45 5.24 10.35 23.83
N ARG A 46 6.49 9.87 23.76
CA ARG A 46 6.81 8.57 23.16
C ARG A 46 6.46 7.45 24.13
N LEU A 47 5.47 6.64 23.74
CA LEU A 47 5.16 5.39 24.42
C LEU A 47 6.29 4.41 24.12
N THR A 48 7.09 4.12 25.14
CA THR A 48 8.10 3.07 25.03
C THR A 48 7.41 1.75 25.40
N PRO A 49 7.43 0.73 24.52
CA PRO A 49 6.91 -0.58 24.90
C PRO A 49 7.60 -1.02 26.21
N PRO A 50 6.85 -1.49 27.22
CA PRO A 50 7.47 -2.07 28.41
C PRO A 50 8.43 -3.19 27.99
N GLN A 51 9.50 -3.39 28.76
CA GLN A 51 10.60 -4.29 28.39
C GLN A 51 10.13 -5.72 28.05
N GLN A 52 9.00 -6.13 28.62
CA GLN A 52 8.31 -7.41 28.36
C GLN A 52 7.67 -7.50 26.97
N LEU A 53 7.17 -6.38 26.43
CA LEU A 53 6.58 -6.30 25.08
C LEU A 53 7.63 -6.01 23.99
N ARG A 54 8.88 -5.75 24.38
CA ARG A 54 9.97 -5.55 23.44
C ARG A 54 10.38 -6.90 22.86
N PRO A 55 10.27 -7.12 21.53
CA PRO A 55 10.78 -8.33 20.91
C PRO A 55 12.25 -8.56 21.24
N ALA A 56 12.68 -9.83 21.26
CA ALA A 56 14.07 -10.20 21.51
C ALA A 56 15.05 -9.52 20.54
N ASP A 57 14.56 -9.14 19.36
CA ASP A 57 15.32 -8.58 18.25
C ASP A 57 15.70 -7.10 18.43
N HIS A 58 15.12 -6.41 19.41
CA HIS A 58 15.42 -5.00 19.73
C HIS A 58 16.61 -4.88 20.70
N ASP A 59 17.72 -5.53 20.39
CA ASP A 59 18.94 -5.50 21.21
C ASP A 59 19.99 -4.50 20.70
N GLU A 60 21.14 -4.42 21.37
CA GLU A 60 22.24 -3.51 21.00
C GLU A 60 22.84 -3.82 19.61
N SER A 61 22.59 -5.02 19.07
CA SER A 61 23.04 -5.41 17.72
C SER A 61 22.12 -4.91 16.61
N TRP A 62 20.97 -4.31 16.93
CA TRP A 62 19.94 -3.87 15.99
C TRP A 62 20.53 -3.13 14.78
N ALA A 63 21.42 -2.16 15.00
CA ALA A 63 22.03 -1.36 13.94
C ALA A 63 22.74 -2.21 12.86
N MET A 64 23.24 -3.41 13.22
CA MET A 64 23.94 -4.32 12.32
C MET A 64 23.04 -5.44 11.77
N THR A 65 22.01 -5.85 12.52
CA THR A 65 21.22 -7.05 12.21
C THR A 65 19.84 -6.77 11.62
N HIS A 66 19.32 -5.54 11.75
CA HIS A 66 17.97 -5.23 11.25
C HIS A 66 17.85 -5.36 9.73
N GLY A 67 18.88 -4.99 8.97
CA GLY A 67 18.82 -5.05 7.50
C GLY A 67 18.57 -6.46 6.97
N SER A 68 19.24 -7.48 7.52
CA SER A 68 19.03 -8.88 7.11
C SER A 68 17.68 -9.43 7.57
N ARG A 69 17.17 -8.96 8.71
CA ARG A 69 15.84 -9.33 9.23
C ARG A 69 14.72 -8.71 8.38
N ILE A 70 14.82 -7.43 8.06
CA ILE A 70 13.89 -6.72 7.17
C ILE A 70 13.88 -7.36 5.78
N ALA A 71 15.04 -7.74 5.25
CA ALA A 71 15.14 -8.43 3.95
C ALA A 71 14.51 -9.83 3.97
N ALA A 72 14.45 -10.49 5.13
CA ALA A 72 13.80 -11.78 5.28
C ALA A 72 12.28 -11.65 5.44
N ASP A 73 11.83 -10.81 6.37
CA ASP A 73 10.42 -10.46 6.57
C ASP A 73 10.30 -9.19 7.44
N ALA A 74 9.78 -8.12 6.85
CA ALA A 74 9.55 -6.84 7.54
C ALA A 74 8.17 -6.74 8.20
N THR A 75 7.25 -7.65 7.90
CA THR A 75 5.85 -7.61 8.35
C THR A 75 5.70 -7.44 9.87
N PRO A 76 6.45 -8.16 10.72
CA PRO A 76 6.32 -8.03 12.17
C PRO A 76 6.73 -6.65 12.70
N CYS A 77 7.68 -5.99 12.04
CA CYS A 77 8.14 -4.66 12.42
C CYS A 77 7.04 -3.61 12.20
N PHE A 78 6.25 -3.80 11.14
CA PHE A 78 5.13 -2.95 10.78
C PHE A 78 3.88 -3.14 11.67
N VAL A 79 3.94 -3.92 12.74
CA VAL A 79 2.91 -3.88 13.79
C VAL A 79 3.07 -2.62 14.65
N CYS A 80 4.33 -2.23 14.91
CA CYS A 80 4.68 -1.10 15.76
C CYS A 80 5.26 0.07 14.94
N HIS A 81 6.36 -0.14 14.19
CA HIS A 81 7.13 0.91 13.49
C HIS A 81 6.65 1.33 12.10
N GLN A 82 6.44 2.64 11.91
CA GLN A 82 6.11 3.28 10.63
C GLN A 82 7.37 3.55 9.81
N GLU A 83 7.21 3.67 8.49
CA GLU A 83 8.30 3.90 7.56
C GLU A 83 9.16 5.14 7.90
N ARG A 84 8.54 6.23 8.34
CA ARG A 84 9.24 7.46 8.75
C ARG A 84 10.32 7.21 9.82
N GLU A 85 10.18 6.16 10.62
CA GLU A 85 11.15 5.77 11.64
C GLU A 85 12.38 5.10 11.02
N CYS A 86 12.22 4.38 9.89
CA CYS A 86 13.32 3.86 9.08
C CYS A 86 14.08 5.03 8.43
N VAL A 87 13.33 5.93 7.81
CA VAL A 87 13.86 7.11 7.11
C VAL A 87 14.72 7.95 8.05
N GLY A 88 14.29 8.17 9.30
CA GLY A 88 15.06 8.96 10.28
C GLY A 88 16.53 8.53 10.46
N CYS A 89 16.88 7.26 10.26
CA CYS A 89 18.28 6.82 10.25
C CYS A 89 18.86 6.65 8.84
N HIS A 90 18.03 6.26 7.87
CA HIS A 90 18.47 5.98 6.49
C HIS A 90 18.62 7.22 5.60
N THR A 91 18.12 8.39 6.03
CA THR A 91 18.34 9.68 5.33
C THR A 91 19.35 10.58 6.02
N ASP A 92 19.67 10.35 7.29
CA ASP A 92 20.56 11.21 8.10
C ASP A 92 22.06 10.92 7.86
N GLY A 93 22.39 10.30 6.72
CA GLY A 93 23.77 10.23 6.19
C GLY A 93 24.74 9.27 6.90
N ASN A 94 24.31 8.55 7.93
CA ASN A 94 25.20 7.68 8.72
C ASN A 94 25.17 6.19 8.35
N PHE A 95 24.27 5.74 7.46
CA PHE A 95 24.21 4.33 7.03
C PHE A 95 23.94 4.18 5.52
N ALA A 96 24.55 3.16 4.90
CA ALA A 96 25.01 3.13 3.52
C ALA A 96 23.97 3.02 2.38
N SER A 97 22.68 3.27 2.60
CA SER A 97 21.73 3.24 1.48
C SER A 97 20.49 4.09 1.75
N SER A 98 20.38 5.19 1.00
CA SER A 98 19.11 5.85 0.73
C SER A 98 18.12 4.80 0.17
N PRO A 99 16.83 4.85 0.57
CA PRO A 99 15.81 3.93 0.06
C PRO A 99 15.65 4.02 -1.46
N HIS A 100 16.04 5.14 -2.06
CA HIS A 100 16.20 5.29 -3.50
C HIS A 100 17.69 5.30 -3.90
N PRO A 101 18.08 4.60 -4.99
CA PRO A 101 19.44 4.70 -5.52
C PRO A 101 19.75 6.13 -6.00
N PRO A 102 21.03 6.55 -6.02
CA PRO A 102 21.41 7.83 -6.62
C PRO A 102 20.88 7.97 -8.05
N GLY A 103 20.26 9.10 -8.36
CA GLY A 103 19.67 9.34 -9.69
C GLY A 103 18.36 8.60 -9.96
N PHE A 104 17.64 8.13 -8.92
CA PHE A 104 16.36 7.41 -9.05
C PHE A 104 15.35 8.09 -9.99
N LEU A 105 15.29 9.42 -10.04
CA LEU A 105 14.41 10.16 -10.96
C LEU A 105 14.59 9.73 -12.42
N SER A 106 15.80 9.36 -12.83
CA SER A 106 16.09 8.90 -14.20
C SER A 106 15.54 7.51 -14.51
N ILE A 107 15.29 6.68 -13.50
CA ILE A 107 14.77 5.30 -13.63
C ILE A 107 13.36 5.14 -13.04
N HIS A 108 12.80 6.20 -12.44
CA HIS A 108 11.50 6.21 -11.79
C HIS A 108 10.38 5.78 -12.73
N GLY A 109 10.30 6.34 -13.94
CA GLY A 109 9.24 6.00 -14.91
C GLY A 109 9.19 4.50 -15.25
N PRO A 110 10.31 3.88 -15.65
CA PRO A 110 10.38 2.42 -15.84
C PRO A 110 10.06 1.62 -14.58
N ALA A 111 10.56 2.03 -13.41
CA ALA A 111 10.31 1.34 -12.13
C ALA A 111 8.83 1.36 -11.74
N ALA A 112 8.18 2.54 -11.84
CA ALA A 112 6.76 2.72 -11.57
C ALA A 112 5.87 1.92 -12.53
N ARG A 113 6.20 1.92 -13.83
CA ARG A 113 5.45 1.13 -14.84
C ARG A 113 5.46 -0.37 -14.56
N SER A 114 6.60 -0.88 -14.10
CA SER A 114 6.82 -2.33 -13.93
C SER A 114 6.45 -2.87 -12.55
N MET A 115 6.03 -2.01 -11.61
CA MET A 115 5.77 -2.39 -10.20
C MET A 115 6.91 -3.20 -9.59
N GLN A 116 8.15 -2.89 -9.96
CA GLN A 116 9.32 -3.57 -9.39
C GLN A 116 9.48 -3.29 -7.88
N THR A 117 8.75 -2.30 -7.36
CA THR A 117 8.75 -1.92 -5.96
C THR A 117 7.30 -1.64 -5.54
N GLU A 118 6.89 -2.18 -4.39
CA GLU A 118 5.60 -1.86 -3.78
C GLU A 118 5.72 -0.47 -3.16
N CYS A 119 5.65 0.57 -4.00
CA CYS A 119 5.80 1.96 -3.57
C CYS A 119 4.81 2.32 -2.46
N SER A 120 3.64 1.66 -2.44
CA SER A 120 2.59 1.85 -1.44
C SER A 120 2.98 1.40 -0.03
N SER A 121 4.01 0.56 0.11
CA SER A 121 4.57 0.17 1.42
C SER A 121 5.21 1.34 2.17
N CYS A 122 5.50 2.42 1.45
CA CYS A 122 6.19 3.61 1.91
C CYS A 122 5.38 4.90 1.60
N HIS A 123 5.05 5.09 0.33
CA HIS A 123 4.39 6.27 -0.18
C HIS A 123 2.87 6.07 -0.30
N SER A 124 2.09 7.04 0.21
CA SER A 124 0.64 7.06 -0.05
C SER A 124 0.37 7.39 -1.52
N ALA A 125 0.08 6.36 -2.32
CA ALA A 125 -0.10 6.45 -3.77
C ALA A 125 -1.07 7.57 -4.21
N GLN A 126 -2.16 7.77 -3.46
CA GLN A 126 -3.25 8.68 -3.83
C GLN A 126 -2.84 10.16 -3.84
N ASN A 127 -1.96 10.58 -2.91
CA ASN A 127 -1.57 11.99 -2.80
C ASN A 127 -0.11 12.22 -3.22
N PHE A 128 0.80 11.32 -2.83
CA PHE A 128 2.23 11.50 -3.05
C PHE A 128 2.60 11.56 -4.54
N CYS A 129 2.05 10.67 -5.36
CA CYS A 129 2.38 10.58 -6.77
C CYS A 129 1.94 11.84 -7.52
N ALA A 130 0.71 12.31 -7.23
CA ALA A 130 0.15 13.52 -7.83
C ALA A 130 0.93 14.77 -7.40
N ASP A 131 1.19 14.93 -6.10
CA ASP A 131 1.89 16.10 -5.54
C ASP A 131 3.32 16.21 -6.09
N CYS A 132 4.08 15.11 -6.08
CA CYS A 132 5.44 15.11 -6.62
C CYS A 132 5.45 15.44 -8.12
N HIS A 133 4.55 14.84 -8.90
CA HIS A 133 4.47 15.12 -10.33
C HIS A 133 4.07 16.58 -10.62
N LEU A 134 3.26 17.20 -9.76
CA LEU A 134 2.94 18.62 -9.83
C LEU A 134 4.16 19.48 -9.50
N ASP A 135 4.84 19.17 -8.39
CA ASP A 135 6.03 19.91 -7.94
C ASP A 135 7.15 19.90 -8.97
N VAL A 136 7.35 18.78 -9.67
CA VAL A 136 8.38 18.66 -10.72
C VAL A 136 7.88 19.08 -12.12
N GLY A 137 6.64 19.55 -12.23
CA GLY A 137 6.06 20.05 -13.49
C GLY A 137 5.93 18.99 -14.58
N VAL A 138 5.80 17.71 -14.20
CA VAL A 138 5.51 16.60 -15.13
C VAL A 138 4.02 16.23 -15.11
N SER A 139 3.22 16.99 -14.38
CA SER A 139 1.76 16.93 -14.32
C SER A 139 1.19 18.34 -14.28
N ASP A 140 0.08 18.55 -15.01
CA ASP A 140 -0.72 19.78 -15.02
C ASP A 140 -2.06 19.59 -14.28
N ILE A 141 -2.14 18.63 -13.34
CA ILE A 141 -3.33 18.41 -12.51
C ILE A 141 -3.54 19.63 -11.61
N GLU A 142 -4.31 20.63 -12.04
CA GLU A 142 -5.02 21.44 -11.06
C GLU A 142 -5.95 20.52 -10.28
N ARG A 143 -6.07 20.77 -8.97
CA ARG A 143 -6.78 19.99 -7.94
C ARG A 143 -8.30 19.93 -8.12
N THR A 144 -8.77 19.88 -9.36
CA THR A 144 -10.17 19.97 -9.76
C THR A 144 -10.47 18.84 -10.73
N LEU A 145 -11.10 17.78 -10.21
CA LEU A 145 -11.74 16.72 -10.99
C LEU A 145 -12.85 17.34 -11.84
N GLY A 146 -12.53 17.71 -13.08
CA GLY A 146 -13.46 18.35 -14.01
C GLY A 146 -13.04 18.13 -15.46
N ALA A 147 -14.01 17.74 -16.29
CA ALA A 147 -13.82 17.50 -17.72
C ALA A 147 -13.25 18.74 -18.43
N GLY A 148 -12.02 18.63 -18.94
CA GLY A 148 -11.38 19.69 -19.75
C GLY A 148 -9.89 19.93 -19.51
N LEU A 149 -9.24 19.25 -18.57
CA LEU A 149 -7.79 19.38 -18.37
C LEU A 149 -6.98 18.60 -19.43
N PRO A 150 -5.74 19.04 -19.75
CA PRO A 150 -4.84 18.28 -20.62
C PRO A 150 -4.67 16.86 -20.08
N SER A 151 -4.99 15.89 -20.92
CA SER A 151 -4.77 14.49 -20.57
C SER A 151 -3.28 14.25 -20.42
N HIS A 152 -2.85 13.79 -19.25
CA HIS A 152 -1.48 13.31 -18.96
C HIS A 152 -1.15 12.07 -19.80
N HIS A 153 -2.17 11.48 -20.42
CA HIS A 153 -2.04 10.39 -21.34
C HIS A 153 -1.71 10.89 -22.75
N PRO A 154 -0.85 10.16 -23.49
CA PRO A 154 -0.46 10.56 -24.84
C PRO A 154 -1.66 10.64 -25.80
N PRO A 155 -1.58 11.41 -26.90
CA PRO A 155 -2.61 11.42 -27.93
C PRO A 155 -3.00 10.01 -28.39
N GLY A 156 -4.30 9.77 -28.55
CA GLY A 156 -4.82 8.43 -28.88
C GLY A 156 -4.84 7.47 -27.69
N TRP A 157 -4.85 7.98 -26.45
CA TRP A 157 -4.98 7.17 -25.24
C TRP A 157 -6.20 6.27 -25.26
N VAL A 158 -7.40 6.86 -25.41
CA VAL A 158 -8.66 6.12 -25.55
C VAL A 158 -9.12 6.19 -27.01
N SER A 159 -9.60 5.06 -27.53
CA SER A 159 -10.28 4.96 -28.81
C SER A 159 -11.39 3.91 -28.74
N GLU A 160 -12.21 3.78 -29.78
CA GLU A 160 -13.24 2.72 -29.87
C GLU A 160 -12.67 1.31 -29.74
N ALA A 161 -11.42 1.08 -30.15
CA ALA A 161 -10.70 -0.18 -29.99
C ALA A 161 -9.89 -0.25 -28.68
N GLY A 162 -10.13 0.68 -27.74
CA GLY A 162 -9.43 0.76 -26.45
C GLY A 162 -8.12 1.56 -26.48
N GLY A 163 -7.55 1.88 -27.64
CA GLY A 163 -6.38 2.75 -27.79
C GLY A 163 -5.12 2.26 -27.06
N ARG A 164 -4.21 3.19 -26.74
CA ARG A 164 -3.03 2.90 -25.89
C ARG A 164 -3.44 2.52 -24.46
N HIS A 165 -4.57 3.02 -23.99
CA HIS A 165 -5.14 2.70 -22.69
C HIS A 165 -5.33 1.19 -22.52
N ALA A 166 -5.93 0.51 -23.50
CA ALA A 166 -6.13 -0.93 -23.42
C ALA A 166 -4.80 -1.71 -23.34
N ALA A 167 -3.78 -1.30 -24.10
CA ALA A 167 -2.48 -1.95 -24.08
C ALA A 167 -1.75 -1.77 -22.74
N GLU A 168 -1.75 -0.54 -22.19
CA GLU A 168 -1.13 -0.25 -20.90
C GLU A 168 -1.91 -0.88 -19.73
N ALA A 169 -3.24 -0.88 -19.78
CA ALA A 169 -4.09 -1.54 -18.77
C ALA A 169 -3.89 -3.06 -18.76
N GLN A 170 -3.69 -3.69 -19.92
CA GLN A 170 -3.34 -5.12 -20.01
C GLN A 170 -1.94 -5.42 -19.46
N PHE A 171 -1.02 -4.47 -19.58
CA PHE A 171 0.33 -4.61 -19.02
C PHE A 171 0.32 -4.46 -17.50
N ASN A 172 -0.31 -3.40 -16.99
CA ASN A 172 -0.36 -3.11 -15.57
C ASN A 172 -1.56 -2.22 -15.19
N ILE A 173 -2.69 -2.86 -14.87
CA ILE A 173 -3.90 -2.15 -14.43
C ILE A 173 -3.75 -1.48 -13.05
N MET A 174 -2.87 -2.00 -12.18
CA MET A 174 -2.68 -1.47 -10.83
C MET A 174 -1.95 -0.12 -10.83
N ALA A 175 -1.13 0.15 -11.84
CA ALA A 175 -0.56 1.49 -12.06
C ALA A 175 -1.65 2.55 -12.26
N CYS A 176 -2.78 2.18 -12.88
CA CYS A 176 -3.91 3.09 -13.06
C CYS A 176 -4.63 3.36 -11.72
N ALA A 177 -4.77 2.33 -10.87
CA ALA A 177 -5.39 2.42 -9.55
C ALA A 177 -4.64 3.33 -8.56
N THR A 178 -3.42 3.79 -8.92
CA THR A 178 -2.66 4.78 -8.15
C THR A 178 -3.31 6.16 -8.20
N CYS A 179 -3.95 6.51 -9.33
CA CYS A 179 -4.58 7.82 -9.53
C CYS A 179 -6.10 7.74 -9.81
N HIS A 180 -6.57 6.61 -10.33
CA HIS A 180 -7.96 6.40 -10.72
C HIS A 180 -8.65 5.40 -9.79
N GLN A 181 -9.93 5.66 -9.50
CA GLN A 181 -10.76 4.80 -8.67
C GLN A 181 -11.54 3.81 -9.55
N GLU A 182 -12.06 2.72 -8.95
CA GLU A 182 -12.79 1.66 -9.68
C GLU A 182 -13.99 2.19 -10.47
N ASP A 183 -14.68 3.20 -9.93
CA ASP A 183 -15.79 3.89 -10.60
C ASP A 183 -15.36 4.61 -11.89
N THR A 184 -14.10 5.04 -11.98
CA THR A 184 -13.51 5.64 -13.18
C THR A 184 -13.47 4.62 -14.32
N CYS A 185 -13.12 3.37 -14.01
CA CYS A 185 -13.10 2.28 -14.98
C CYS A 185 -14.53 1.89 -15.41
N ALA A 186 -15.45 1.84 -14.45
CA ALA A 186 -16.84 1.44 -14.65
C ALA A 186 -17.63 2.41 -15.56
N GLN A 187 -17.19 3.68 -15.66
CA GLN A 187 -17.82 4.66 -16.57
C GLN A 187 -17.82 4.22 -18.04
N CYS A 188 -16.89 3.36 -18.47
CA CYS A 188 -16.82 2.86 -19.85
C CYS A 188 -16.83 1.33 -19.96
N HIS A 189 -16.22 0.60 -19.01
CA HIS A 189 -16.06 -0.85 -19.08
C HIS A 189 -17.33 -1.67 -18.73
N VAL A 190 -18.46 -0.99 -18.51
CA VAL A 190 -19.79 -1.64 -18.46
C VAL A 190 -20.34 -1.94 -19.87
N GLU A 191 -19.93 -1.17 -20.87
CA GLU A 191 -20.34 -1.35 -22.28
C GLU A 191 -19.23 -1.97 -23.13
N VAL A 192 -17.99 -1.90 -22.68
CA VAL A 192 -16.80 -2.42 -23.38
C VAL A 192 -16.14 -3.52 -22.56
N ASN A 193 -16.08 -4.72 -23.13
CA ASN A 193 -15.45 -5.88 -22.50
C ASN A 193 -13.97 -5.60 -22.15
N PRO A 194 -13.59 -5.54 -20.85
CA PRO A 194 -12.21 -5.28 -20.43
C PRO A 194 -11.30 -6.51 -20.57
N HIS A 195 -11.87 -7.68 -20.86
CA HIS A 195 -11.12 -8.92 -20.92
C HIS A 195 -10.51 -9.15 -22.30
N GLY A 196 -9.20 -9.44 -22.35
CA GLY A 196 -8.54 -9.89 -23.57
C GLY A 196 -9.03 -11.27 -24.03
N ALA A 197 -8.78 -11.63 -25.29
CA ALA A 197 -9.23 -12.91 -25.85
C ALA A 197 -8.76 -14.13 -25.03
N GLU A 198 -7.53 -14.09 -24.53
CA GLU A 198 -6.90 -15.15 -23.73
C GLU A 198 -7.49 -15.30 -22.30
N PHE A 199 -8.31 -14.35 -21.85
CA PHE A 199 -8.94 -14.41 -20.54
C PHE A 199 -9.99 -15.52 -20.47
N TYR A 200 -10.70 -15.76 -21.58
CA TYR A 200 -11.83 -16.69 -21.62
C TYR A 200 -11.42 -18.14 -21.32
N GLU A 201 -10.21 -18.53 -21.72
CA GLU A 201 -9.59 -19.84 -21.40
C GLU A 201 -9.44 -20.09 -19.89
N ARG A 202 -9.39 -19.03 -19.07
CA ARG A 202 -9.22 -19.10 -17.61
C ARG A 202 -10.43 -18.59 -16.83
N CYS A 203 -11.42 -18.03 -17.50
CA CYS A 203 -12.61 -17.37 -16.94
C CYS A 203 -13.28 -18.24 -15.87
N GLY A 204 -13.61 -19.49 -16.19
CA GLY A 204 -14.31 -20.39 -15.28
C GLY A 204 -13.49 -20.77 -14.04
N ARG A 205 -12.16 -20.91 -14.18
CA ARG A 205 -11.29 -21.19 -13.04
C ARG A 205 -11.22 -19.98 -12.11
N LEU A 206 -11.01 -18.79 -12.66
CA LEU A 206 -10.88 -17.55 -11.89
C LEU A 206 -12.19 -17.19 -11.18
N LEU A 207 -13.34 -17.35 -11.84
CA LEU A 207 -14.65 -17.14 -11.24
C LEU A 207 -14.89 -18.02 -10.01
N ARG A 208 -14.47 -19.29 -10.05
CA ARG A 208 -14.59 -20.20 -8.89
C ARG A 208 -13.67 -19.84 -7.73
N THR A 209 -12.52 -19.23 -8.01
CA THR A 209 -11.55 -18.84 -6.99
C THR A 209 -11.94 -17.52 -6.31
N SER A 210 -12.45 -16.55 -7.07
CA SER A 210 -12.72 -15.19 -6.57
C SER A 210 -14.03 -14.61 -7.09
N PRO A 211 -15.20 -15.20 -6.77
CA PRO A 211 -16.49 -14.77 -7.31
C PRO A 211 -16.87 -13.34 -6.93
N SER A 212 -16.47 -12.89 -5.74
CA SER A 212 -16.73 -11.53 -5.24
C SER A 212 -16.05 -10.44 -6.07
N LEU A 213 -14.86 -10.71 -6.63
CA LEU A 213 -14.16 -9.76 -7.51
C LEU A 213 -14.91 -9.59 -8.85
N CYS A 214 -15.48 -10.69 -9.37
CA CYS A 214 -16.28 -10.64 -10.60
C CYS A 214 -17.59 -9.86 -10.39
N ALA A 215 -18.18 -9.96 -9.19
CA ALA A 215 -19.42 -9.29 -8.83
C ALA A 215 -19.31 -7.76 -8.69
N GLN A 216 -18.08 -7.21 -8.68
CA GLN A 216 -17.87 -5.76 -8.68
C GLN A 216 -18.33 -5.10 -9.99
N CYS A 217 -18.16 -5.82 -11.12
CA CYS A 217 -18.47 -5.31 -12.45
C CYS A 217 -19.60 -6.08 -13.15
N HIS A 218 -19.91 -7.30 -12.71
CA HIS A 218 -20.96 -8.12 -13.30
C HIS A 218 -22.11 -8.39 -12.34
N GLU A 219 -23.34 -8.34 -12.85
CA GLU A 219 -24.50 -8.79 -12.10
C GLU A 219 -24.31 -10.25 -11.67
N SER A 220 -24.43 -10.51 -10.36
CA SER A 220 -24.21 -11.79 -9.69
C SER A 220 -25.25 -12.87 -10.02
N ASN A 221 -25.91 -12.78 -11.17
CA ASN A 221 -26.63 -13.89 -11.76
C ASN A 221 -25.59 -14.96 -12.12
N GLU A 222 -25.34 -15.84 -11.15
CA GLU A 222 -24.46 -17.02 -11.23
C GLU A 222 -24.70 -17.84 -12.49
N THR A 223 -25.95 -17.88 -12.98
CA THR A 223 -26.32 -18.63 -14.17
C THR A 223 -25.76 -17.97 -15.44
N SER A 224 -25.79 -16.63 -15.54
CA SER A 224 -25.28 -15.92 -16.71
C SER A 224 -23.76 -15.87 -16.75
N LEU A 225 -23.09 -15.68 -15.61
CA LEU A 225 -21.63 -15.63 -15.56
C LEU A 225 -21.01 -17.02 -15.75
N SER A 226 -21.58 -18.03 -15.10
CA SER A 226 -21.15 -19.42 -15.27
C SER A 226 -21.40 -19.95 -16.67
N LEU A 227 -22.35 -19.37 -17.44
CA LEU A 227 -22.54 -19.68 -18.86
C LEU A 227 -21.51 -18.98 -19.77
N ARG A 228 -21.11 -17.75 -19.44
CA ARG A 228 -20.11 -16.96 -20.19
C ARG A 228 -18.67 -17.42 -19.97
N CYS A 229 -18.39 -18.00 -18.81
CA CYS A 229 -17.07 -18.49 -18.41
C CYS A 229 -16.90 -20.03 -18.51
N ARG A 230 -17.73 -20.72 -19.30
CA ARG A 230 -17.65 -22.19 -19.47
C ARG A 230 -16.38 -22.63 -20.17
#